data_AF-A0A7W0NXI4-F1
#
_entry.id   AF-A0A7W0NXI4-F1
#
_cell.length_a   1.000
_cell.length_b   1.000
_cell.length_c   1.000
_cell.angle_alpha   90.00
_cell.angle_beta   90.00
_cell.angle_gamma   90.00
#
_symmetry.space_group_name_H-M   'P 1'
#
loop_
_entity.id
_entity.type
_entity.pdbx_description
1 polymer ?
#
loop_
_entity_poly.entity_id
_entity_poly.type
_entity_poly.pdbx_seq_one_letter_code
_entity_poly.pdbx_strand_id
1 'polypeptide(L)'
;MAVSLTSFAQKRPIRIQPVKSKPVVADKRDTLEMVFVLDTTGSMGGLIDGAKQRIWGIINEVMQKPSKPRVRVGLVAYRDNGDEYVTRILPITEDLDKAYTTLMDYQANGGGDTPENVRKA
;
A
#
# COMPACT_ATOMS: atom_id res chain seq x y z
N MET A 1 5.33 18.93 74.75
CA MET A 1 5.78 19.02 73.34
C MET A 1 6.01 17.61 72.84
N ALA A 2 5.19 17.13 71.90
CA ALA A 2 5.34 15.80 71.29
C ALA A 2 5.76 16.00 69.82
N VAL A 3 6.89 15.41 69.42
CA VAL A 3 7.38 15.44 68.04
C VAL A 3 6.90 14.17 67.34
N SER A 4 6.08 14.35 66.30
CA SER A 4 5.48 13.29 65.50
C SER A 4 6.52 12.68 64.54
N LEU A 5 6.80 11.38 64.67
CA LEU A 5 7.56 10.63 63.66
C LEU A 5 6.62 10.26 62.50
N THR A 6 6.87 10.85 61.33
CA THR A 6 6.24 10.50 60.06
C THR A 6 6.76 9.13 59.58
N SER A 7 5.84 8.18 59.40
CA SER A 7 6.12 6.84 58.87
C SER A 7 6.38 6.88 57.36
N PHE A 8 7.51 6.33 56.92
CA PHE A 8 7.87 6.16 55.50
C PHE A 8 7.15 4.93 54.92
N ALA A 9 6.39 5.12 53.85
CA ALA A 9 5.69 4.06 53.12
C ALA A 9 6.68 3.09 52.44
N GLN A 10 6.66 1.82 52.85
CA GLN A 10 7.52 0.77 52.33
C GLN A 10 7.03 0.28 50.96
N LYS A 11 7.81 0.54 49.90
CA LYS A 11 7.50 0.15 48.52
C LYS A 11 7.55 -1.37 48.39
N ARG A 12 6.42 -1.99 48.03
CA ARG A 12 6.32 -3.45 47.84
C ARG A 12 7.20 -3.91 46.66
N PRO A 13 7.95 -5.02 46.77
CA PRO A 13 8.76 -5.51 45.67
C PRO A 13 7.86 -6.02 44.53
N ILE A 14 8.12 -5.55 43.32
CA ILE A 14 7.45 -6.01 42.09
C ILE A 14 7.92 -7.44 41.82
N ARG A 15 7.01 -8.41 41.93
CA ARG A 15 7.27 -9.81 41.59
C ARG A 15 7.19 -9.99 40.08
N ILE A 16 8.33 -10.04 39.41
CA ILE A 16 8.42 -10.34 37.98
C ILE A 16 8.07 -11.82 37.79
N GLN A 17 6.84 -12.09 37.33
CA GLN A 17 6.49 -13.42 36.86
C GLN A 17 6.97 -13.56 35.41
N PRO A 18 7.58 -14.70 35.02
CA PRO A 18 7.96 -14.93 33.64
C PRO A 18 6.69 -14.99 32.79
N VAL A 19 6.48 -13.96 31.97
CA VAL A 19 5.44 -13.96 30.94
C VAL A 19 5.83 -15.05 29.95
N LYS A 20 5.10 -16.18 29.95
CA LYS A 20 5.23 -17.19 28.90
C LYS A 20 4.88 -16.53 27.57
N SER A 21 5.88 -16.06 26.83
CA SER A 21 5.70 -15.52 25.50
C SER A 21 5.22 -16.64 24.59
N LYS A 22 4.02 -16.48 24.03
CA LYS A 22 3.48 -17.37 22.99
C LYS A 22 4.50 -17.42 21.84
N PRO A 23 4.87 -18.60 21.32
CA PRO A 23 5.84 -18.67 20.25
C PRO A 23 5.29 -17.91 19.04
N VAL A 24 6.05 -16.89 18.60
CA VAL A 24 5.78 -16.18 17.34
C VAL A 24 6.12 -17.18 16.24
N VAL A 25 5.09 -17.80 15.66
CA VAL A 25 5.26 -18.71 14.53
C VAL A 25 5.73 -17.85 13.35
N ALA A 26 6.98 -18.02 12.93
CA ALA A 26 7.51 -17.35 11.75
C ALA A 26 6.69 -17.79 10.52
N ASP A 27 6.06 -16.83 9.84
CA ASP A 27 5.33 -17.09 8.60
C ASP A 27 6.33 -17.53 7.52
N LYS A 28 6.27 -18.81 7.13
CA LYS A 28 7.17 -19.43 6.14
C LYS A 28 6.74 -19.19 4.69
N ARG A 29 5.74 -18.34 4.44
CA ARG A 29 5.30 -18.02 3.07
C ARG A 29 6.37 -17.22 2.33
N ASP A 30 6.59 -17.59 1.07
CA ASP A 30 7.37 -16.77 0.17
C ASP A 30 6.72 -15.40 0.02
N THR A 31 7.52 -14.33 0.04
CA THR A 31 7.04 -12.97 -0.19
C THR A 31 7.19 -12.62 -1.67
N LEU A 32 6.10 -12.14 -2.28
CA LEU A 32 6.09 -11.65 -3.66
C LEU A 32 5.75 -10.17 -3.66
N GLU A 33 6.68 -9.36 -4.16
CA GLU A 33 6.51 -7.91 -4.30
C GLU A 33 6.26 -7.57 -5.77
N MET A 34 5.22 -6.79 -6.03
CA MET A 34 4.85 -6.32 -7.37
C MET A 34 4.76 -4.80 -7.38
N VAL A 35 5.38 -4.16 -8.35
CA VAL A 35 5.25 -2.71 -8.59
C VAL A 35 4.68 -2.50 -9.97
N PHE A 36 3.56 -1.79 -10.04
CA PHE A 36 2.94 -1.41 -11.30
C PHE A 36 3.21 0.06 -11.60
N VAL A 37 3.72 0.33 -12.80
CA VAL A 37 3.91 1.69 -13.31
C VAL A 37 2.80 1.95 -14.34
N LEU A 38 2.06 3.04 -14.15
CA LEU A 38 0.87 3.37 -14.93
C LEU A 38 1.03 4.76 -15.55
N ASP A 39 0.84 4.83 -16.87
CA ASP A 39 0.65 6.08 -17.59
C ASP A 39 -0.75 6.62 -17.28
N THR A 40 -0.82 7.87 -16.83
CA THR A 40 -2.07 8.56 -16.49
C THR A 40 -2.22 9.88 -17.26
N THR A 41 -1.53 10.02 -18.39
CA THR A 41 -1.72 11.12 -19.34
C THR A 41 -3.10 11.06 -20.01
N GLY A 42 -3.53 12.16 -20.62
CA GLY A 42 -4.86 12.27 -21.24
C GLY A 42 -5.12 11.27 -22.37
N SER A 43 -4.09 10.85 -23.12
CA SER A 43 -4.19 9.86 -24.20
C SER A 43 -4.69 8.49 -23.70
N MET A 44 -4.47 8.18 -22.42
CA MET A 44 -4.96 6.95 -21.78
C MET A 44 -6.45 6.98 -21.43
N GLY A 45 -7.19 8.07 -21.71
CA GLY A 45 -8.60 8.23 -21.32
C GLY A 45 -9.51 7.04 -21.63
N GLY A 46 -9.41 6.47 -22.84
CA GLY A 46 -10.22 5.30 -23.24
C GLY A 46 -9.68 3.95 -22.77
N LEU A 47 -8.46 3.91 -22.21
CA LEU A 47 -7.71 2.68 -21.91
C LEU A 47 -7.44 2.50 -20.42
N ILE A 48 -7.43 3.58 -19.64
CA ILE A 48 -6.97 3.58 -18.26
C ILE A 48 -7.81 2.66 -17.37
N ASP A 49 -9.12 2.62 -17.57
CA ASP A 49 -9.99 1.74 -16.77
C ASP A 49 -9.72 0.26 -17.07
N GLY A 50 -9.47 -0.08 -18.34
CA GLY A 50 -9.03 -1.43 -18.72
C GLY A 50 -7.67 -1.79 -18.12
N ALA A 51 -6.73 -0.84 -18.10
CA ALA A 51 -5.41 -1.03 -17.49
C ALA A 51 -5.52 -1.29 -15.97
N LYS A 52 -6.32 -0.49 -15.25
CA LYS A 52 -6.60 -0.69 -13.81
C LYS A 52 -7.21 -2.07 -13.54
N GLN A 53 -8.22 -2.46 -14.33
CA GLN A 53 -8.85 -3.78 -14.21
C GLN A 53 -7.85 -4.90 -14.44
N ARG A 54 -6.95 -4.76 -15.42
CA ARG A 54 -5.92 -5.78 -15.70
C ARG A 54 -4.91 -5.88 -14.57
N ILE A 55 -4.42 -4.76 -14.04
CA ILE A 55 -3.51 -4.72 -12.88
C ILE A 55 -4.16 -5.44 -11.69
N TRP A 56 -5.40 -5.08 -11.36
CA TRP A 56 -6.13 -5.73 -10.26
C TRP A 56 -6.36 -7.23 -10.51
N GLY A 57 -6.66 -7.60 -11.75
CA GLY A 57 -6.79 -9.00 -12.18
C GLY A 57 -5.51 -9.81 -11.93
N ILE A 58 -4.34 -9.26 -12.26
CA ILE A 58 -3.04 -9.91 -12.01
C ILE A 58 -2.81 -10.11 -10.51
N ILE A 59 -3.10 -9.09 -9.68
CA ILE A 59 -2.97 -9.18 -8.22
C ILE A 59 -3.85 -10.31 -7.67
N ASN A 60 -5.12 -10.36 -8.11
CA ASN A 60 -6.06 -11.40 -7.70
C ASN A 60 -5.63 -12.81 -8.15
N GLU A 61 -5.13 -12.95 -9.37
CA GLU A 61 -4.63 -14.23 -9.89
C GLU A 61 -3.47 -14.75 -9.05
N VAL A 62 -2.54 -13.87 -8.66
CA VAL A 62 -1.41 -14.21 -7.78
C VAL A 62 -1.89 -14.66 -6.40
N MET A 63 -2.86 -13.96 -5.81
CA MET A 63 -3.41 -14.29 -4.49
C MET A 63 -4.12 -15.65 -4.47
N GLN A 64 -4.68 -16.07 -5.60
CA GLN A 64 -5.40 -17.35 -5.72
C GLN A 64 -4.47 -18.55 -5.93
N LYS A 65 -3.15 -18.34 -6.10
CA LYS A 65 -2.20 -19.44 -6.29
C LYS A 65 -2.13 -20.36 -5.05
N PRO A 66 -1.98 -21.69 -5.23
CA PRO A 66 -1.89 -22.63 -4.11
C PRO A 66 -0.76 -22.36 -3.11
N SER A 67 0.34 -21.75 -3.55
CA SER A 67 1.46 -21.36 -2.69
C SER A 67 1.13 -20.26 -1.68
N LYS A 68 0.03 -19.52 -1.90
CA LYS A 68 -0.44 -18.40 -1.05
C LYS A 68 0.71 -17.50 -0.57
N PRO A 69 1.48 -16.90 -1.49
CA PRO A 69 2.59 -16.04 -1.10
C PRO A 69 2.07 -14.83 -0.33
N ARG A 70 2.93 -14.24 0.51
CA ARG A 70 2.67 -12.93 1.11
C ARG A 70 2.85 -11.88 0.02
N VAL A 71 1.75 -11.29 -0.44
CA VAL A 71 1.75 -10.32 -1.54
C VAL A 71 1.94 -8.90 -1.01
N ARG A 72 2.84 -8.15 -1.63
CA ARG A 72 3.04 -6.72 -1.39
C ARG A 72 2.95 -5.97 -2.71
N VAL A 73 2.21 -4.87 -2.75
CA VAL A 73 1.95 -4.10 -3.98
C VAL A 73 2.42 -2.67 -3.81
N GLY A 74 3.16 -2.17 -4.80
CA GLY A 74 3.45 -0.75 -4.99
C GLY A 74 2.85 -0.25 -6.30
N LEU A 75 2.53 1.04 -6.37
CA LEU A 75 2.01 1.68 -7.57
C LEU A 75 2.80 2.95 -7.86
N VAL A 76 3.05 3.22 -9.14
CA VAL A 76 3.64 4.46 -9.62
C VAL A 76 2.78 4.96 -10.77
N ALA A 77 2.09 6.09 -10.58
CA ALA A 77 1.43 6.79 -11.68
C ALA A 77 2.34 7.90 -12.18
N TYR A 78 2.41 8.12 -13.49
CA TYR A 78 3.15 9.24 -14.08
C TYR A 78 2.31 10.02 -15.09
N ARG A 79 2.70 11.29 -15.28
CA ARG A 79 2.20 12.19 -16.34
C ARG A 79 3.34 13.07 -16.88
N ASP A 80 3.00 14.01 -17.75
CA ASP A 80 3.95 14.92 -18.37
C ASP A 80 4.39 16.05 -17.44
N ASN A 81 5.53 16.66 -17.79
CA ASN A 81 6.02 17.85 -17.09
C ASN A 81 5.04 19.01 -17.27
N GLY A 82 4.60 19.60 -16.15
CA GLY A 82 3.63 20.70 -16.15
C GLY A 82 2.19 20.27 -15.89
N ASP A 83 1.91 18.97 -15.83
CA ASP A 83 0.64 18.45 -15.33
C ASP A 83 0.54 18.56 -13.80
N GLU A 84 -0.63 18.23 -13.26
CA GLU A 84 -0.93 18.21 -11.81
C GLU A 84 0.12 17.46 -10.98
N TYR A 85 0.77 16.45 -11.56
CA TYR A 85 1.90 15.75 -10.99
C TYR A 85 2.73 15.12 -12.09
N VAL A 86 4.05 15.00 -11.88
CA VAL A 86 4.90 14.17 -12.73
C VAL A 86 4.86 12.72 -12.29
N THR A 87 4.88 12.47 -10.97
CA THR A 87 4.76 11.13 -10.40
C THR A 87 3.93 11.11 -9.12
N ARG A 88 3.16 10.03 -8.93
CA ARG A 88 2.52 9.66 -7.65
C ARG A 88 2.93 8.24 -7.30
N ILE A 89 3.37 8.05 -6.06
CA ILE A 89 3.92 6.78 -5.59
C ILE A 89 3.09 6.28 -4.42
N LEU A 90 2.56 5.06 -4.55
CA LEU A 90 2.18 4.22 -3.42
C LEU A 90 3.38 3.31 -3.11
N PRO A 91 4.07 3.51 -1.97
CA PRO A 91 5.12 2.60 -1.53
C PRO A 91 4.59 1.17 -1.39
N ILE A 92 5.48 0.19 -1.55
CA ILE A 92 5.14 -1.23 -1.41
C ILE A 92 4.46 -1.48 -0.06
N THR A 93 3.22 -1.96 -0.12
CA THR A 93 2.36 -2.19 1.04
C THR A 93 1.70 -3.56 0.98
N GLU A 94 1.36 -4.11 2.15
CA GLU A 94 0.52 -5.32 2.29
C GLU A 94 -0.97 -4.99 2.39
N ASP A 95 -1.28 -3.70 2.52
CA ASP A 95 -2.65 -3.20 2.50
C ASP A 95 -3.16 -3.18 1.06
N LEU A 96 -3.78 -4.30 0.65
CA LEU A 96 -4.32 -4.48 -0.69
C LEU A 96 -5.57 -3.63 -0.94
N ASP A 97 -6.31 -3.26 0.11
CA ASP A 97 -7.45 -2.36 0.00
C ASP A 97 -6.98 -0.93 -0.30
N LYS A 98 -5.89 -0.49 0.35
CA LYS A 98 -5.21 0.76 0.00
C LYS A 98 -4.66 0.74 -1.42
N ALA A 99 -4.05 -0.37 -1.85
CA ALA A 99 -3.58 -0.52 -3.22
C ALA A 99 -4.74 -0.44 -4.22
N TYR A 100 -5.85 -1.12 -3.95
CA TYR A 100 -7.05 -1.08 -4.79
C TYR A 100 -7.63 0.34 -4.90
N THR A 101 -7.90 0.98 -3.76
CA THR A 101 -8.45 2.34 -3.73
C THR A 101 -7.55 3.33 -4.45
N THR A 102 -6.24 3.30 -4.19
CA THR A 102 -5.27 4.16 -4.89
C THR A 102 -5.27 3.91 -6.41
N LEU A 103 -5.30 2.65 -6.84
CA LEU A 103 -5.32 2.29 -8.26
C LEU A 103 -6.59 2.79 -8.96
N MET A 104 -7.75 2.65 -8.30
CA MET A 104 -9.03 3.08 -8.86
C MET A 104 -9.16 4.61 -8.95
N ASP A 105 -8.53 5.32 -8.02
CA ASP A 105 -8.49 6.79 -7.96
C ASP A 105 -7.65 7.44 -9.08
N TYR A 106 -6.76 6.68 -9.75
CA TYR A 106 -6.00 7.25 -10.86
C TYR A 106 -6.90 7.66 -12.01
N GLN A 107 -6.66 8.83 -12.58
CA GLN A 107 -7.44 9.34 -13.71
C GLN A 107 -6.49 9.76 -14.82
N ALA A 108 -6.86 9.43 -16.05
CA ALA A 108 -6.19 9.92 -17.24
C ALA A 108 -6.52 11.40 -17.39
N ASN A 109 -5.51 12.26 -17.28
CA ASN A 109 -5.64 13.70 -17.43
C ASN A 109 -4.28 14.30 -17.74
N GLY A 110 -4.27 15.58 -18.10
CA GLY A 110 -3.06 16.26 -18.54
C GLY A 110 -2.63 15.77 -19.92
N GLY A 111 -1.39 16.07 -20.26
CA GLY A 111 -0.87 15.90 -21.61
C GLY A 111 -1.13 17.13 -22.48
N GLY A 112 -0.10 17.49 -23.25
CA GLY A 112 -0.15 18.60 -24.21
C GLY A 112 -0.68 18.19 -25.59
N ASP A 113 -1.03 16.93 -25.77
CA ASP A 113 -1.28 16.36 -27.09
C ASP A 113 -2.78 16.30 -27.40
N THR A 114 -3.15 17.16 -28.35
CA THR A 114 -4.46 17.25 -29.00
C THR A 114 -4.99 15.90 -29.48
N PRO A 115 -6.32 15.73 -29.59
CA PRO A 115 -6.97 14.45 -29.84
C PRO A 115 -6.42 13.71 -31.06
N GLU A 116 -6.19 12.40 -30.91
CA GLU A 116 -6.05 11.52 -32.06
C GLU A 116 -7.36 11.51 -32.85
N ASN A 117 -7.28 12.02 -34.08
CA ASN A 117 -8.39 12.04 -35.02
C ASN A 117 -8.89 10.61 -35.28
N VAL A 118 -9.94 10.20 -34.58
CA VAL A 118 -10.60 8.89 -34.74
C VAL A 118 -11.38 8.71 -36.05
N ARG A 119 -11.18 9.56 -37.07
CA ARG A 119 -11.63 9.28 -38.44
C ARG A 119 -10.75 9.96 -39.48
N LYS A 120 -9.85 9.19 -40.11
CA LYS A 120 -9.54 9.24 -41.55
C LYS A 120 -8.51 8.16 -41.93
N ALA A 121 -9.02 7.00 -42.36
CA ALA A 121 -8.57 6.23 -43.53
C ALA A 121 -9.59 5.11 -43.78
#